data_AF-A0ABD0NKI6-F1
#
_entry.id   AF-A0ABD0NKI6-F1
#
_cell.length_a   1.000
_cell.length_b   1.000
_cell.length_c   1.000
_cell.angle_alpha   90.00
_cell.angle_beta   90.00
_cell.angle_gamma   90.00
#
_symmetry.space_group_name_H-M   'P 1'
#
loop_
_entity.id
_entity.type
_entity.pdbx_description
1 polymer ?
#
loop_
_entity_poly.entity_id
_entity_poly.type
_entity_poly.pdbx_seq_one_letter_code
_entity_poly.pdbx_strand_id
1 'polypeptide(L)'
;MEGDSVTLNTDLNEICENEDILWTSGAEQLLTARINREKQIFSTYDDVSDGRFRDRLKLDNQTGSLTITNITTEHAGLYELQITGAKL
;
A
#
# COMPACT_ATOMS: atom_id res chain seq x y z
N MET A 1 6.13 12.61 -12.93
CA MET A 1 5.22 13.15 -13.97
C MET A 1 4.10 12.14 -14.18
N GLU A 2 3.03 12.49 -14.90
CA GLU A 2 2.04 11.47 -15.27
C GLU A 2 2.68 10.38 -16.13
N GLY A 3 2.20 9.15 -16.01
CA GLY A 3 2.78 7.97 -16.64
C GLY A 3 3.94 7.33 -15.88
N ASP A 4 4.55 8.04 -14.92
CA ASP A 4 5.64 7.49 -14.10
C ASP A 4 5.14 6.54 -13.01
N SER A 5 6.07 5.93 -12.28
CA SER A 5 5.78 5.20 -11.05
C SER A 5 6.28 5.97 -9.84
N VAL A 6 5.58 5.81 -8.72
CA VAL A 6 6.02 6.31 -7.41
C VAL A 6 6.00 5.18 -6.41
N THR A 7 6.99 5.15 -5.52
CA THR A 7 7.07 4.20 -4.42
C THR A 7 6.94 4.93 -3.10
N LEU A 8 5.98 4.50 -2.30
CA LEU A 8 5.77 4.91 -0.92
C LEU A 8 6.50 3.92 -0.02
N ASN A 9 7.61 4.37 0.57
CA ASN A 9 8.44 3.53 1.43
C ASN A 9 7.85 3.47 2.84
N THR A 10 7.95 2.31 3.48
CA THR A 10 7.63 2.09 4.89
C THR A 10 8.79 2.39 5.83
N ASP A 11 9.98 2.64 5.27
CA ASP A 11 11.28 2.72 5.96
C ASP A 11 11.67 1.45 6.76
N LEU A 12 10.99 0.33 6.52
CA LEU A 12 11.34 -0.98 7.07
C LEU A 12 12.34 -1.69 6.16
N ASN A 13 13.33 -2.36 6.77
CA ASN A 13 14.18 -3.32 6.05
C ASN A 13 13.44 -4.65 5.80
N GLU A 14 12.61 -5.07 6.75
CA GLU A 14 11.79 -6.29 6.67
C GLU A 14 10.60 -6.17 7.62
N ILE A 15 9.45 -6.69 7.18
CA ILE A 15 8.23 -6.82 7.99
C ILE A 15 8.33 -8.07 8.88
N CYS A 16 8.10 -7.89 10.18
CA CYS A 16 8.06 -8.97 11.15
C CYS A 16 6.76 -9.79 11.04
N GLU A 17 6.78 -11.04 11.52
CA GLU A 17 5.62 -11.94 11.42
C GLU A 17 4.36 -11.41 12.14
N ASN A 18 4.57 -10.65 13.22
CA ASN A 18 3.52 -10.06 14.05
C ASN A 18 3.12 -8.63 13.61
N GLU A 19 3.65 -8.13 12.50
CA GLU A 19 3.31 -6.81 11.96
C GLU A 19 2.20 -6.92 10.90
N ASP A 20 1.24 -6.01 10.99
CA ASP A 20 0.19 -5.76 10.00
C ASP A 20 0.46 -4.39 9.37
N ILE A 21 0.61 -4.39 8.05
CA ILE A 21 0.85 -3.19 7.23
C ILE A 21 -0.45 -2.86 6.51
N LEU A 22 -0.93 -1.64 6.70
CA LEU A 22 -2.12 -1.13 6.03
C LEU A 22 -1.81 0.18 5.31
N TRP A 23 -2.13 0.21 4.02
CA TRP A 23 -2.09 1.43 3.21
C TRP A 23 -3.51 1.90 2.91
N THR A 24 -3.80 3.15 3.23
CA THR A 24 -5.05 3.83 2.86
C THR A 24 -4.77 5.09 2.06
N SER A 25 -5.73 5.51 1.23
CA SER A 25 -5.60 6.70 0.39
C SER A 25 -6.83 7.62 0.48
N GLY A 26 -6.56 8.92 0.34
CA GLY A 26 -7.58 9.97 0.34
C GLY A 26 -8.22 10.21 1.71
N ALA A 27 -9.12 11.20 1.77
CA ALA A 27 -9.80 11.59 3.01
C ALA A 27 -10.77 10.52 3.53
N GLU A 28 -11.22 9.61 2.68
CA GLU A 28 -12.10 8.49 3.03
C GLU A 28 -11.34 7.26 3.55
N GLN A 29 -10.00 7.34 3.64
CA GLN A 29 -9.13 6.23 4.06
C GLN A 29 -9.40 4.94 3.27
N LEU A 30 -9.53 5.06 1.95
CA LEU A 30 -9.82 3.92 1.08
C LEU A 30 -8.68 2.91 1.14
N LEU A 31 -9.02 1.67 1.50
CA LEU A 31 -8.05 0.58 1.60
C LEU A 31 -7.40 0.32 0.25
N THR A 32 -6.07 0.42 0.21
CA THR A 32 -5.26 0.33 -1.01
C THR A 32 -4.42 -0.95 -1.03
N ALA A 33 -3.79 -1.29 0.09
CA ALA A 33 -3.04 -2.54 0.23
C ALA A 33 -2.97 -3.00 1.69
N ARG A 34 -2.76 -4.30 1.89
CA ARG A 34 -2.55 -4.91 3.21
C ARG A 34 -1.53 -6.04 3.17
N ILE A 35 -0.67 -6.09 4.19
CA ILE A 35 0.13 -7.27 4.53
C ILE A 35 -0.20 -7.69 5.95
N ASN A 36 -0.57 -8.95 6.14
CA ASN A 36 -0.62 -9.57 7.46
C ASN A 36 0.03 -10.96 7.34
N ARG A 37 1.26 -11.10 7.86
CA ARG A 37 2.04 -12.34 7.72
C ARG A 37 1.44 -13.48 8.52
N GLU A 38 0.97 -13.24 9.74
CA GLU A 38 0.29 -14.24 10.56
C GLU A 38 -0.89 -14.89 9.82
N LYS A 39 -1.69 -14.08 9.11
CA LYS A 39 -2.87 -14.53 8.35
C LYS A 39 -2.56 -14.87 6.89
N GLN A 40 -1.29 -14.79 6.47
CA GLN A 40 -0.85 -15.00 5.09
C GLN A 40 -1.61 -14.12 4.08
N ILE A 41 -1.93 -12.88 4.46
CA ILE A 41 -2.60 -11.90 3.60
C ILE A 41 -1.53 -11.02 2.95
N PHE A 42 -1.53 -11.00 1.62
CA PHE A 42 -0.74 -10.10 0.80
C PHE A 42 -1.64 -9.64 -0.34
N SER A 43 -2.27 -8.47 -0.18
CA SER A 43 -3.36 -8.06 -1.07
C SER A 43 -3.28 -6.59 -1.43
N THR A 44 -3.49 -6.32 -2.71
CA THR A 44 -3.81 -5.00 -3.23
C THR A 44 -5.31 -4.92 -3.47
N TYR A 45 -5.84 -3.72 -3.30
CA TYR A 45 -7.25 -3.42 -3.49
C TYR A 45 -7.32 -2.42 -4.66
N ASP A 46 -6.94 -2.89 -5.84
CA ASP A 46 -6.82 -2.08 -7.05
C ASP A 46 -8.13 -1.97 -7.82
N ASP A 47 -9.03 -2.94 -7.66
CA ASP A 47 -10.35 -2.96 -8.33
C ASP A 47 -11.53 -2.51 -7.45
N VAL A 48 -11.26 -1.87 -6.31
CA VAL A 48 -12.33 -1.30 -5.45
C VAL A 48 -12.73 0.10 -5.89
N SER A 49 -13.93 0.50 -5.46
CA SER A 49 -14.55 1.82 -5.68
C SER A 49 -14.77 2.15 -7.16
N ASP A 50 -13.92 2.97 -7.75
CA ASP A 50 -13.99 3.52 -9.11
C ASP A 50 -13.00 2.85 -10.08
N GLY A 51 -12.21 1.88 -9.61
CA GLY A 51 -11.17 1.23 -10.42
C GLY A 51 -9.96 2.13 -10.72
N ARG A 52 -9.79 3.26 -10.02
CA ARG A 52 -8.66 4.20 -10.14
C ARG A 52 -7.31 3.48 -10.15
N PHE A 53 -7.18 2.48 -9.30
CA PHE A 53 -5.92 1.77 -9.07
C PHE A 53 -5.76 0.49 -9.90
N ARG A 54 -6.76 0.12 -10.72
CA ARG A 54 -6.82 -1.18 -11.41
C ARG A 54 -5.53 -1.46 -12.18
N ASP A 55 -4.90 -2.59 -11.87
CA ASP A 55 -3.63 -3.07 -12.45
C ASP A 55 -2.42 -2.14 -12.19
N ARG A 56 -2.53 -1.16 -11.29
CA ARG A 56 -1.49 -0.14 -11.04
C ARG A 56 -0.73 -0.32 -9.72
N LEU A 57 -1.24 -1.14 -8.79
CA LEU A 57 -0.62 -1.35 -7.48
C LEU A 57 0.36 -2.52 -7.49
N LYS A 58 1.51 -2.31 -6.87
CA LYS A 58 2.48 -3.38 -6.56
C LYS A 58 2.90 -3.25 -5.11
N LEU A 59 2.88 -4.37 -4.39
CA LEU A 59 3.24 -4.44 -2.99
C LEU A 59 4.53 -5.24 -2.83
N ASP A 60 5.52 -4.65 -2.15
CA ASP A 60 6.71 -5.38 -1.74
C ASP A 60 6.40 -6.14 -0.44
N ASN A 61 6.31 -7.47 -0.53
CA ASN A 61 5.97 -8.31 0.62
C ASN A 61 7.08 -8.39 1.69
N GLN A 62 8.30 -7.97 1.37
CA GLN A 62 9.41 -7.91 2.31
C GLN A 62 9.38 -6.62 3.11
N THR A 63 9.30 -5.47 2.45
CA THR A 63 9.41 -4.15 3.11
C THR A 63 8.04 -3.54 3.45
N GLY A 64 6.98 -3.92 2.73
CA GLY A 64 5.66 -3.32 2.82
C GLY A 64 5.49 -2.05 1.99
N SER A 65 6.51 -1.69 1.21
CA SER A 65 6.47 -0.52 0.35
C SER A 65 5.43 -0.71 -0.75
N LEU A 66 4.64 0.34 -0.98
CA LEU A 66 3.61 0.36 -2.01
C LEU A 66 4.09 1.14 -3.22
N THR A 67 4.10 0.50 -4.39
CA THR A 67 4.39 1.16 -5.66
C THR A 67 3.12 1.35 -6.46
N ILE A 68 2.90 2.57 -6.92
CA ILE A 68 1.81 2.94 -7.82
C ILE A 68 2.43 3.23 -9.18
N THR A 69 2.06 2.44 -10.17
CA THR A 69 2.57 2.56 -11.54
C THR A 69 1.63 3.37 -12.42
N ASN A 70 2.18 3.99 -13.46
CA ASN A 70 1.40 4.76 -14.43
C ASN A 70 0.49 5.81 -13.75
N ILE A 71 1.06 6.64 -12.88
CA ILE A 71 0.31 7.62 -12.09
C ILE A 71 -0.32 8.70 -12.97
N THR A 72 -1.46 9.22 -12.54
CA THR A 72 -2.17 10.38 -13.13
C THR A 72 -2.46 11.38 -12.02
N THR A 73 -2.99 12.56 -12.33
CA THR A 73 -3.46 13.50 -11.30
C THR A 73 -4.52 12.91 -10.38
N GLU A 74 -5.28 11.91 -10.84
CA GLU A 74 -6.25 11.21 -9.99
C GLU A 74 -5.58 10.47 -8.84
N HIS A 75 -4.33 10.04 -9.03
CA HIS A 75 -3.53 9.34 -8.01
C HIS A 75 -2.97 10.27 -6.93
N ALA A 76 -3.10 11.59 -7.09
CA ALA A 76 -2.65 12.54 -6.09
C ALA A 76 -3.49 12.45 -4.80
N GLY A 77 -2.89 12.88 -3.69
CA GLY A 77 -3.54 12.94 -2.39
C GLY A 77 -2.66 12.42 -1.26
N LEU A 78 -3.25 12.36 -0.07
CA LEU A 78 -2.62 11.79 1.11
C LEU A 78 -2.70 10.27 1.06
N TYR A 79 -1.58 9.64 1.39
CA TYR A 79 -1.50 8.21 1.67
C TYR A 79 -1.10 8.05 3.13
N GLU A 80 -1.82 7.20 3.85
CA GLU A 80 -1.54 6.90 5.24
C GLU A 80 -1.04 5.47 5.36
N LEU A 81 0.05 5.32 6.12
CA LEU A 81 0.64 4.05 6.49
C LEU A 81 0.31 3.77 7.94
N GLN A 82 -0.30 2.62 8.21
CA GLN A 82 -0.48 2.10 9.55
C GLN A 82 0.31 0.80 9.68
N ILE A 83 1.23 0.78 10.64
CA ILE A 83 1.98 -0.41 11.04
C ILE A 83 1.50 -0.73 12.44
N THR A 84 0.92 -1.92 12.61
CA THR A 84 0.48 -2.40 13.92
C THR A 84 1.15 -3.72 14.24
N GLY A 85 1.51 -3.92 15.50
CA GLY A 85 2.36 -5.02 15.92
C GLY A 85 3.30 -4.56 17.02
N ALA A 86 3.68 -5.45 17.93
CA ALA A 86 4.63 -5.11 18.98
C ALA A 86 6.05 -5.25 18.44
N LYS A 87 6.77 -4.15 18.34
CA LYS A 87 8.23 -4.20 18.37
C LYS A 87 8.60 -4.53 19.82
N LEU A 88 8.88 -5.80 20.10
CA LEU A 88 9.39 -6.24 21.41
C LEU A 88 10.77 -5.59 21.68
#